data_AF-A0A5B9WGN1-F1
#
_entry.id   AF-A0A5B9WGN1-F1
#
_cell.length_a   1.000
_cell.length_b   1.000
_cell.length_c   1.000
_cell.angle_alpha   90.00
_cell.angle_beta   90.00
_cell.angle_gamma   90.00
#
_symmetry.space_group_name_H-M   'P 1'
#
loop_
_entity.id
_entity.type
_entity.pdbx_description
1 polymer ?
#
loop_
_entity_poly.entity_id
_entity_poly.type
_entity_poly.pdbx_seq_one_letter_code
_entity_poly.pdbx_strand_id
1 'polypeptide(L)'
;MFGSIRRNGPLLAFPLLLSWGAITGYPGSLLADPPRGQAAGERPGFVVVDEETSQPIRRASVRIVDPFDDDDETESFSDARGRAVLLREFALRRVLNEVTDGKRFKVHGWRVKVSADGYEPSTTPLLEHMGEVIDLGAPKVTQPVVRLRRRQAGDQGQGPAAGTYVAREGYIGLTLVLHGDRFDALRSCPKICSEHTPWFETKHGVVARSRGALKLRVQGQELLPVRDGKEETWLPTDLVSVRWGRREYLIGEGELLAFCNAVNQGEEPRDSEYGFFLLGVGQEDAAVSGLPDVPATFGQYLLKEPINGVVTELLPDLRARVNVGRKQGLRAGMELVPTEKPDFSDMAIVHVEEGESVVKTKYPNGTYREIRVGDLVSTRRPPSRTTTPPAP
;
A
#
# COMPACT_ATOMS: atom_id res chain seq x y z
N MET A 1 -5.69 -24.94 49.88
CA MET A 1 -4.21 -24.87 49.77
C MET A 1 -3.86 -24.21 48.45
N PHE A 2 -3.78 -22.88 48.40
CA PHE A 2 -3.12 -22.13 47.32
C PHE A 2 -2.62 -20.82 47.93
N GLY A 3 -1.30 -20.61 47.79
CA GLY A 3 -0.54 -19.60 48.50
C GLY A 3 -0.64 -18.20 47.87
N SER A 4 -0.82 -17.22 48.74
CA SER A 4 -0.70 -15.79 48.46
C SER A 4 0.78 -15.41 48.31
N ILE A 5 1.17 -14.87 47.16
CA ILE A 5 2.47 -14.21 46.97
C ILE A 5 2.27 -12.70 47.13
N ARG A 6 2.73 -12.17 48.27
CA ARG A 6 2.96 -10.73 48.47
C ARG A 6 4.30 -10.36 47.81
N ARG A 7 4.33 -9.34 46.97
CA ARG A 7 5.55 -8.60 46.60
C ARG A 7 5.45 -7.19 47.16
N ASN A 8 6.21 -6.93 48.21
CA ASN A 8 6.59 -5.59 48.65
C ASN A 8 8.01 -5.32 48.12
N GLY A 9 8.18 -4.21 47.39
CA GLY A 9 9.48 -3.68 46.97
C GLY A 9 9.35 -2.18 46.68
N PRO A 10 10.32 -1.35 47.09
CA PRO A 10 10.13 0.09 47.19
C PRO A 10 10.24 0.81 45.84
N LEU A 11 9.40 1.84 45.67
CA LEU A 11 9.44 2.81 44.57
C LEU A 11 10.66 3.72 44.73
N LEU A 12 11.62 3.60 43.80
CA LEU A 12 12.65 4.61 43.57
C LEU A 12 12.11 5.64 42.57
N ALA A 13 11.94 6.86 43.04
CA ALA A 13 11.57 8.01 42.21
C ALA A 13 12.80 8.52 41.45
N PHE A 14 12.73 8.51 40.12
CA PHE A 14 13.65 9.24 39.24
C PHE A 14 12.95 10.51 38.73
N PRO A 15 13.54 11.71 38.89
CA PRO A 15 13.02 12.90 38.24
C PRO A 15 13.49 12.95 36.78
N LEU A 16 12.58 12.76 35.84
CA LEU A 16 12.77 13.08 34.43
C LEU A 16 12.50 14.58 34.22
N LEU A 17 13.58 15.36 34.16
CA LEU A 17 13.57 16.71 33.59
C LEU A 17 13.74 16.58 32.07
N LEU A 18 12.64 16.63 31.32
CA LEU A 18 12.67 16.80 29.87
C LEU A 18 12.40 18.27 29.54
N SER A 19 13.47 18.99 29.22
CA SER A 19 13.39 20.33 28.62
C SER A 19 12.92 20.21 27.17
N TRP A 20 11.78 20.81 26.86
CA TRP A 20 11.32 21.01 25.50
C TRP A 20 12.16 22.11 24.83
N GLY A 21 13.16 21.70 24.05
CA GLY A 21 13.85 22.58 23.11
C GLY A 21 13.06 22.63 21.80
N ALA A 22 12.52 23.80 21.47
CA ALA A 22 11.90 24.06 20.17
C ALA A 22 12.95 23.99 19.06
N ILE A 23 12.93 22.93 18.25
CA ILE A 23 13.67 22.87 16.99
C ILE A 23 12.85 23.64 15.95
N THR A 24 13.15 24.92 15.80
CA THR A 24 12.68 25.74 14.69
C THR A 24 13.84 25.94 13.73
N GLY A 25 13.67 25.51 12.48
CA GLY A 25 14.60 25.79 11.38
C GLY A 25 15.08 24.54 10.65
N TYR A 26 14.35 24.13 9.60
CA TYR A 26 14.96 23.43 8.48
C TYR A 26 15.69 24.49 7.64
N PRO A 27 17.03 24.47 7.53
CA PRO A 27 17.71 25.34 6.58
C PRO A 27 17.36 24.86 5.17
N GLY A 28 16.78 25.76 4.36
CA GLY A 28 16.57 25.52 2.94
C GLY A 28 17.90 25.16 2.28
N SER A 29 17.97 23.93 1.77
CA SER A 29 19.09 23.44 0.97
C SER A 29 19.11 24.18 -0.36
N LEU A 30 19.82 25.30 -0.42
CA LEU A 30 20.27 25.91 -1.66
C LEU A 30 21.42 25.06 -2.21
N LEU A 31 21.07 24.12 -3.09
CA LEU A 31 22.04 23.36 -3.87
C LEU A 31 22.84 24.33 -4.75
N ALA A 32 24.13 24.48 -4.45
CA ALA A 32 25.07 25.11 -5.37
C ALA A 32 25.26 24.19 -6.59
N ASP A 33 25.29 24.79 -7.80
CA ASP A 33 25.64 24.07 -9.02
C ASP A 33 27.01 23.38 -8.86
N PRO A 34 27.18 22.13 -9.34
CA PRO A 34 28.46 21.46 -9.27
C PRO A 34 29.52 22.25 -10.09
N PRO A 35 30.79 22.24 -9.64
CA PRO A 35 31.86 22.97 -10.30
C PRO A 35 32.05 22.50 -11.74
N ARG A 36 32.01 23.44 -12.69
CA ARG A 36 32.30 23.21 -14.11
C ARG A 36 33.72 22.65 -14.24
N GLY A 37 33.86 21.35 -14.56
CA GLY A 37 35.16 20.72 -14.81
C GLY A 37 35.31 19.27 -14.35
N GLN A 38 34.32 18.66 -13.69
CA GLN A 38 34.36 17.21 -13.47
C GLN A 38 34.24 16.49 -14.82
N ALA A 39 35.20 15.59 -15.09
CA ALA A 39 35.15 14.69 -16.24
C ALA A 39 33.78 14.01 -16.26
N ALA A 40 33.09 14.04 -17.40
CA ALA A 40 31.81 13.38 -17.56
C ALA A 40 31.98 11.89 -17.24
N GLY A 41 31.70 11.51 -15.99
CA GLY A 41 31.68 10.11 -15.57
C GLY A 41 30.76 9.35 -16.51
N GLU A 42 31.11 8.10 -16.82
CA GLU A 42 30.29 7.26 -17.68
C GLU A 42 28.86 7.23 -17.14
N ARG A 43 27.93 7.80 -17.92
CA ARG A 43 26.53 7.85 -17.55
C ARG A 43 25.90 6.50 -17.84
N PRO A 44 25.07 5.94 -16.95
CA PRO A 44 24.37 4.71 -17.23
C PRO A 44 23.53 4.85 -18.49
N GLY A 45 23.72 3.91 -19.42
CA GLY A 45 22.95 3.81 -20.65
C GLY A 45 22.12 2.53 -20.66
N PHE A 46 20.97 2.56 -21.32
CA PHE A 46 20.10 1.39 -21.52
C PHE A 46 19.95 1.14 -23.02
N VAL A 47 19.80 -0.13 -23.40
CA VAL A 47 19.44 -0.53 -24.76
C VAL A 47 18.02 -1.08 -24.73
N VAL A 48 17.08 -0.38 -25.36
CA VAL A 48 15.69 -0.81 -25.44
C VAL A 48 15.47 -1.59 -26.73
N VAL A 49 15.00 -2.83 -26.59
CA VAL A 49 14.74 -3.73 -27.71
C VAL A 49 13.35 -4.34 -27.63
N ASP A 50 12.83 -4.73 -28.78
CA ASP A 50 11.62 -5.52 -28.94
C ASP A 50 11.85 -6.93 -28.39
N GLU A 51 10.95 -7.43 -27.53
CA GLU A 51 11.11 -8.71 -26.84
C GLU A 51 11.21 -9.88 -27.83
N GLU A 52 10.34 -9.89 -28.86
CA GLU A 52 10.22 -10.99 -29.82
C GLU A 52 11.32 -10.94 -30.88
N THR A 53 11.53 -9.76 -31.46
CA THR A 53 12.44 -9.60 -32.61
C THR A 53 13.87 -9.24 -32.20
N SER A 54 14.08 -8.85 -30.94
CA SER A 54 15.34 -8.26 -30.44
C SER A 54 15.82 -7.03 -31.24
N GLN A 55 14.96 -6.42 -32.06
CA GLN A 55 15.28 -5.23 -32.81
C GLN A 55 15.26 -3.99 -31.89
N PRO A 56 16.15 -3.01 -32.08
CA PRO A 56 16.14 -1.81 -31.27
C PRO A 56 14.86 -0.99 -31.44
N ILE A 57 14.30 -0.53 -30.33
CA ILE A 57 13.12 0.34 -30.31
C ILE A 57 13.59 1.79 -30.27
N ARG A 58 13.16 2.60 -31.23
CA ARG A 58 13.49 4.02 -31.31
C ARG A 58 12.51 4.86 -30.49
N ARG A 59 12.99 5.97 -29.94
CA ARG A 59 12.18 6.93 -29.16
C ARG A 59 11.47 6.31 -27.95
N ALA A 60 11.98 5.19 -27.45
CA ALA A 60 11.53 4.66 -26.17
C ALA A 60 11.97 5.63 -25.08
N SER A 61 11.04 6.02 -24.22
CA SER A 61 11.34 6.75 -23.00
C SER A 61 11.89 5.78 -21.97
N VAL A 62 13.00 6.14 -21.33
CA VAL A 62 13.62 5.44 -20.21
C VAL A 62 13.72 6.41 -19.05
N ARG A 63 13.21 5.98 -17.90
CA ARG A 63 13.23 6.72 -16.64
C ARG A 63 13.73 5.80 -15.54
N ILE A 64 14.47 6.35 -14.59
CA ILE A 64 14.68 5.69 -13.30
C ILE A 64 13.78 6.39 -12.29
N VAL A 65 13.02 5.61 -11.53
CA VAL A 65 12.01 6.09 -10.59
C VAL A 65 12.44 5.70 -9.18
N ASP A 66 12.47 6.68 -8.28
CA ASP A 66 12.66 6.47 -6.84
C ASP A 66 11.32 5.97 -6.25
N PRO A 67 11.29 4.88 -5.47
CA PRO A 67 10.06 4.42 -4.80
C PRO A 67 9.45 5.44 -3.84
N PHE A 68 10.17 6.51 -3.47
CA PHE A 68 9.74 7.51 -2.49
C PHE A 68 9.44 8.89 -3.08
N ASP A 69 9.79 9.13 -4.35
CA ASP A 69 9.66 10.43 -4.99
C ASP A 69 9.17 10.26 -6.43
N ASP A 70 7.89 10.60 -6.64
CA ASP A 70 7.26 10.59 -7.96
C ASP A 70 7.58 11.87 -8.77
N ASP A 71 8.16 12.91 -8.15
CA ASP A 71 8.32 14.24 -8.75
C ASP A 71 9.69 14.46 -9.43
N ASP A 72 10.72 13.69 -9.11
CA ASP A 72 12.07 13.83 -9.70
C ASP A 72 12.23 13.00 -11.00
N GLU A 73 11.52 13.41 -12.05
CA GLU A 73 11.56 12.75 -13.37
C GLU A 73 12.85 13.07 -14.15
N THR A 74 13.79 12.13 -14.20
CA THR A 74 14.82 12.13 -15.24
C THR A 74 14.40 11.20 -16.38
N GLU A 75 13.97 11.79 -17.48
CA GLU A 75 13.60 11.07 -18.69
C GLU A 75 14.70 11.15 -19.74
N SER A 76 14.92 10.06 -20.46
CA SER A 76 15.80 10.01 -21.62
C SER A 76 15.17 9.17 -22.72
N PHE A 77 15.48 9.49 -23.98
CA PHE A 77 14.87 8.83 -25.13
C PHE A 77 15.90 7.99 -25.88
N SER A 78 15.48 6.82 -26.35
CA SER A 78 16.35 5.92 -27.10
C SER A 78 16.65 6.42 -28.51
N ASP A 79 17.91 6.27 -28.93
CA ASP A 79 18.40 6.62 -30.27
C ASP A 79 17.98 5.61 -31.36
N ALA A 80 18.50 5.77 -32.58
CA ALA A 80 18.22 4.88 -33.71
C ALA A 80 18.67 3.42 -33.49
N ARG A 81 19.56 3.19 -32.51
CA ARG A 81 20.08 1.89 -32.07
C ARG A 81 19.46 1.44 -30.74
N GLY A 82 18.38 2.08 -30.30
CA GLY A 82 17.69 1.78 -29.05
C GLY A 82 18.44 2.23 -27.80
N ARG A 83 19.51 3.01 -27.92
CA ARG A 83 20.31 3.43 -26.76
C ARG A 83 19.73 4.68 -26.14
N ALA A 84 19.34 4.61 -24.87
CA ALA A 84 18.98 5.76 -24.06
C ALA A 84 20.10 6.02 -23.04
N VAL A 85 20.69 7.21 -23.05
CA VAL A 85 21.67 7.61 -22.03
C VAL A 85 20.98 8.56 -21.07
N LEU A 86 21.03 8.27 -19.77
CA LEU A 86 20.42 9.14 -18.78
C LEU A 86 21.14 10.49 -18.75
N LEU A 87 20.44 11.56 -19.15
CA LEU A 87 21.04 12.86 -19.45
C LEU A 87 21.33 13.72 -18.22
N ARG A 88 20.74 13.41 -17.07
CA ARG A 88 20.95 14.15 -15.82
C ARG A 88 21.89 13.39 -14.91
N GLU A 89 22.75 14.11 -14.19
CA GLU A 89 23.41 13.53 -13.02
C GLU A 89 22.30 13.08 -12.08
N PHE A 90 22.23 11.77 -11.90
CA PHE A 90 21.35 11.18 -10.92
C PHE A 90 21.77 11.75 -9.56
N ALA A 91 20.91 12.55 -8.94
CA ALA A 91 21.14 13.06 -7.59
C ALA A 91 20.93 11.93 -6.58
N LEU A 92 21.70 10.84 -6.72
CA LEU A 92 21.76 9.72 -5.76
C LEU A 92 22.06 10.22 -4.33
N ARG A 93 22.58 11.45 -4.19
CA ARG A 93 22.80 12.15 -2.92
C ARG A 93 21.55 12.63 -2.18
N ARG A 94 20.38 12.66 -2.83
CA ARG A 94 19.10 13.01 -2.16
C ARG A 94 18.44 11.83 -1.48
N VAL A 95 19.00 10.63 -1.63
CA VAL A 95 18.41 9.39 -1.14
C VAL A 95 18.56 9.32 0.38
N LEU A 96 17.44 9.47 1.09
CA LEU A 96 17.37 9.50 2.56
C LEU A 96 17.84 8.21 3.27
N ASN A 97 18.25 7.18 2.53
CA ASN A 97 18.67 5.87 3.04
C ASN A 97 20.10 5.49 2.63
N GLU A 98 20.99 6.48 2.44
CA GLU A 98 22.41 6.25 2.11
C GLU A 98 23.11 5.36 3.16
N VAL A 99 23.33 4.09 2.82
CA VAL A 99 24.54 3.37 3.21
C VAL A 99 25.56 3.61 2.10
N THR A 100 26.11 4.82 2.03
CA THR A 100 27.21 5.13 1.11
C THR A 100 28.53 4.64 1.69
N ASP A 101 29.21 3.77 0.94
CA ASP A 101 30.65 3.54 1.05
C ASP A 101 31.33 4.17 -0.18
N GLY A 102 31.52 5.50 -0.15
CA GLY A 102 32.14 6.24 -1.24
C GLY A 102 31.28 6.35 -2.51
N LYS A 103 31.75 5.77 -3.63
CA LYS A 103 31.08 5.83 -4.97
C LYS A 103 30.10 4.69 -5.22
N ARG A 104 29.84 3.86 -4.21
CA ARG A 104 29.02 2.66 -4.30
C ARG A 104 27.64 2.96 -3.73
N PHE A 105 26.62 2.79 -4.56
CA PHE A 105 25.22 3.05 -4.21
C PHE A 105 24.44 1.75 -4.22
N LYS A 106 23.69 1.48 -3.16
CA LYS A 106 22.67 0.43 -3.18
C LYS A 106 21.43 0.98 -3.88
N VAL A 107 20.94 0.26 -4.89
CA VAL A 107 19.78 0.67 -5.69
C VAL A 107 18.51 -0.10 -5.38
N HIS A 108 18.43 -0.57 -4.15
CA HIS A 108 17.27 -1.33 -3.72
C HIS A 108 15.99 -0.49 -3.85
N GLY A 109 14.90 -1.09 -4.33
CA GLY A 109 13.61 -0.42 -4.51
C GLY A 109 13.48 0.52 -5.71
N TRP A 110 14.60 0.97 -6.28
CA TRP A 110 14.63 1.81 -7.48
C TRP A 110 14.20 1.01 -8.71
N ARG A 111 13.54 1.67 -9.66
CA ARG A 111 12.99 0.99 -10.85
C ARG A 111 13.38 1.69 -12.14
N VAL A 112 13.60 0.90 -13.20
CA VAL A 112 13.71 1.38 -14.58
C VAL A 112 12.33 1.26 -15.21
N LYS A 113 11.73 2.40 -15.56
CA LYS A 113 10.48 2.49 -16.30
C LYS A 113 10.78 2.81 -17.76
N VAL A 114 10.28 1.97 -18.66
CA VAL A 114 10.48 2.12 -20.10
C VAL A 114 9.15 2.07 -20.82
N SER A 115 8.90 3.04 -21.70
CA SER A 115 7.69 3.09 -22.53
C SER A 115 8.01 3.43 -23.99
N ALA A 116 7.22 2.92 -24.92
CA ALA A 116 7.31 3.25 -26.34
C ALA A 116 5.93 3.09 -27.00
N ASP A 117 5.67 3.87 -28.06
CA ASP A 117 4.42 3.79 -28.81
C ASP A 117 4.24 2.40 -29.45
N GLY A 118 3.07 1.81 -29.26
CA GLY A 118 2.78 0.44 -29.74
C GLY A 118 3.31 -0.68 -28.83
N TYR A 119 3.98 -0.35 -27.73
CA TYR A 119 4.52 -1.30 -26.77
C TYR A 119 3.83 -1.24 -25.41
N GLU A 120 3.87 -2.35 -24.69
CA GLU A 120 3.51 -2.40 -23.27
C GLU A 120 4.60 -1.72 -22.45
N PRO A 121 4.26 -0.76 -21.57
CA PRO A 121 5.23 -0.18 -20.65
C PRO A 121 5.83 -1.25 -19.74
N SER A 122 7.14 -1.20 -19.54
CA SER A 122 7.88 -2.07 -18.64
C SER A 122 8.37 -1.29 -17.44
N THR A 123 8.21 -1.83 -16.24
CA THR A 123 8.83 -1.32 -15.02
C THR A 123 9.56 -2.49 -14.39
N THR A 124 10.86 -2.34 -14.12
CA THR A 124 11.69 -3.44 -13.57
C THR A 124 12.63 -2.90 -12.49
N PRO A 125 12.98 -3.69 -11.46
CA PRO A 125 13.97 -3.28 -10.46
C PRO A 125 15.29 -2.87 -11.12
N LEU A 126 15.87 -1.74 -10.68
CA LEU A 126 17.13 -1.21 -11.22
C LEU A 126 18.29 -2.19 -11.01
N LEU A 127 18.25 -2.96 -9.91
CA LEU A 127 19.23 -4.01 -9.62
C LEU A 127 19.27 -5.13 -10.68
N GLU A 128 18.16 -5.41 -11.37
CA GLU A 128 18.14 -6.44 -12.44
C GLU A 128 19.01 -6.01 -13.62
N HIS A 129 19.19 -4.69 -13.79
CA HIS A 129 19.94 -4.08 -14.88
C HIS A 129 21.37 -3.75 -14.49
N MET A 130 21.58 -3.31 -13.25
CA MET A 130 22.85 -2.72 -12.82
C MET A 130 23.53 -3.47 -11.67
N GLY A 131 22.88 -4.49 -11.11
CA GLY A 131 23.31 -5.19 -9.89
C GLY A 131 22.91 -4.43 -8.61
N GLU A 132 23.07 -5.09 -7.47
CA GLU A 132 22.70 -4.53 -6.15
C GLU A 132 23.46 -3.25 -5.80
N VAL A 133 24.72 -3.15 -6.26
CA VAL A 133 25.62 -2.04 -5.98
C VAL A 133 26.07 -1.43 -7.30
N ILE A 134 25.68 -0.18 -7.53
CA ILE A 134 26.19 0.61 -8.65
C ILE A 134 27.48 1.28 -8.21
N ASP A 135 28.58 0.92 -8.88
CA ASP A 135 29.83 1.66 -8.82
C ASP A 135 29.87 2.64 -9.99
N LEU A 136 29.66 3.93 -9.74
CA LEU A 136 29.72 4.95 -10.79
C LEU A 136 31.15 5.20 -11.32
N GLY A 137 32.18 4.76 -10.58
CA GLY A 137 33.56 4.83 -11.04
C GLY A 137 33.95 3.69 -11.97
N ALA A 138 33.25 2.55 -11.90
CA ALA A 138 33.51 1.36 -12.70
C ALA A 138 32.23 0.49 -12.80
N PRO A 139 31.20 0.93 -13.56
CA PRO A 139 29.94 0.20 -13.62
C PRO A 139 30.14 -1.20 -14.22
N LYS A 140 29.70 -2.24 -13.50
CA LYS A 140 29.82 -3.64 -13.94
C LYS A 140 29.03 -3.93 -15.21
N VAL A 141 27.91 -3.23 -15.41
CA VAL A 141 27.07 -3.30 -16.60
C VAL A 141 26.97 -1.90 -17.18
N THR A 142 27.57 -1.68 -18.35
CA THR A 142 27.61 -0.37 -19.00
C THR A 142 26.37 -0.08 -19.84
N GLN A 143 25.69 -1.13 -20.33
CA GLN A 143 24.52 -1.03 -21.20
C GLN A 143 23.49 -2.16 -20.97
N PRO A 144 22.78 -2.17 -19.82
CA PRO A 144 21.64 -3.07 -19.62
C PRO A 144 20.64 -3.04 -20.78
N VAL A 145 20.11 -4.21 -21.13
CA VAL A 145 19.10 -4.37 -22.17
C VAL A 145 17.73 -4.45 -21.52
N VAL A 146 16.83 -3.52 -21.89
CA VAL A 146 15.41 -3.57 -21.50
C VAL A 146 14.60 -4.07 -22.68
N ARG A 147 13.77 -5.09 -22.45
CA ARG A 147 12.91 -5.69 -23.47
C ARG A 147 11.48 -5.19 -23.31
N LEU A 148 10.85 -4.73 -24.40
CA LEU A 148 9.44 -4.35 -24.44
C LEU A 148 8.63 -5.30 -25.33
N ARG A 149 7.46 -5.69 -24.86
CA ARG A 149 6.49 -6.49 -25.62
C ARG A 149 5.59 -5.59 -26.47
N ARG A 150 5.30 -5.99 -27.71
CA ARG A 150 4.32 -5.27 -28.55
C ARG A 150 2.91 -5.49 -28.00
N ARG A 151 2.10 -4.43 -28.00
CA ARG A 151 0.67 -4.59 -27.68
C ARG A 151 0.00 -5.44 -28.76
N GLN A 152 -0.60 -6.56 -28.38
CA GLN A 152 -1.39 -7.34 -29.32
C GLN A 152 -2.71 -6.62 -29.63
N ALA A 153 -3.01 -6.45 -30.92
CA ALA A 153 -4.27 -5.87 -31.36
C ALA A 153 -5.41 -6.85 -31.05
N GLY A 154 -6.12 -6.63 -29.93
CA GLY A 154 -7.29 -7.42 -29.54
C GLY A 154 -7.26 -7.98 -28.12
N ASP A 155 -6.15 -7.86 -27.39
CA ASP A 155 -6.07 -8.33 -26.00
C ASP A 155 -6.68 -7.31 -25.02
N GLN A 156 -7.98 -7.03 -25.19
CA GLN A 156 -8.81 -6.40 -24.16
C GLN A 156 -9.41 -7.49 -23.25
N GLY A 157 -8.57 -8.43 -22.80
CA GLY A 157 -8.98 -9.54 -21.96
C GLY A 157 -9.84 -9.07 -20.78
N GLN A 158 -10.92 -9.80 -20.49
CA GLN A 158 -11.90 -9.51 -19.42
C GLN A 158 -11.35 -9.67 -17.98
N GLY A 159 -10.05 -9.48 -17.76
CA GLY A 159 -9.43 -9.42 -16.45
C GLY A 159 -9.24 -7.99 -15.96
N PRO A 160 -8.80 -7.79 -14.71
CA PRO A 160 -8.38 -6.47 -14.25
C PRO A 160 -7.24 -5.97 -15.12
N ALA A 161 -7.29 -4.68 -15.45
CA ALA A 161 -6.40 -4.11 -16.44
C ALA A 161 -4.93 -4.23 -15.98
N ALA A 162 -4.01 -4.28 -16.94
CA ALA A 162 -2.66 -3.86 -16.63
C ALA A 162 -2.72 -2.43 -16.06
N GLY A 163 -2.00 -2.17 -14.98
CA GLY A 163 -2.17 -0.92 -14.25
C GLY A 163 -1.44 -0.90 -12.91
N THR A 164 -1.46 0.26 -12.28
CA THR A 164 -0.92 0.46 -10.94
C THR A 164 -2.09 0.54 -9.97
N TYR A 165 -1.99 -0.21 -8.88
CA TYR A 165 -2.95 -0.25 -7.80
C TYR A 165 -2.25 0.15 -6.51
N VAL A 166 -2.92 0.95 -5.69
CA VAL A 166 -2.36 1.46 -4.44
C VAL A 166 -3.31 1.24 -3.27
N ALA A 167 -2.73 0.99 -2.10
CA ALA A 167 -3.38 1.02 -0.81
C ALA A 167 -2.45 1.74 0.17
N ARG A 168 -2.99 2.62 1.02
CA ARG A 168 -2.19 3.30 2.06
C ARG A 168 -2.89 3.22 3.40
N GLU A 169 -2.23 2.59 4.37
CA GLU A 169 -2.67 2.48 5.76
C GLU A 169 -1.74 3.33 6.64
N GLY A 170 -2.20 4.52 7.02
CA GLY A 170 -1.38 5.47 7.77
C GLY A 170 -0.12 5.86 7.00
N TYR A 171 1.05 5.42 7.48
CA TYR A 171 2.34 5.65 6.82
C TYR A 171 2.80 4.49 5.94
N ILE A 172 2.09 3.36 5.94
CA ILE A 172 2.46 2.19 5.16
C ILE A 172 1.77 2.29 3.80
N GLY A 173 2.56 2.41 2.74
CA GLY A 173 2.10 2.33 1.37
C GLY A 173 2.30 0.93 0.81
N LEU A 174 1.33 0.47 0.02
CA LEU A 174 1.39 -0.73 -0.79
C LEU A 174 1.08 -0.33 -2.23
N THR A 175 1.99 -0.62 -3.15
CA THR A 175 1.80 -0.45 -4.59
C THR A 175 1.94 -1.80 -5.28
N LEU A 176 0.97 -2.16 -6.11
CA LEU A 176 1.00 -3.33 -6.99
C LEU A 176 0.88 -2.86 -8.44
N VAL A 177 1.87 -3.18 -9.27
CA VAL A 177 1.86 -2.91 -10.71
C VAL A 177 1.66 -4.22 -11.44
N LEU A 178 0.64 -4.31 -12.29
CA LEU A 178 0.36 -5.46 -13.14
C LEU A 178 0.81 -5.20 -14.58
N HIS A 179 1.74 -6.02 -15.06
CA HIS A 179 2.33 -6.00 -16.40
C HIS A 179 1.88 -7.24 -17.18
N GLY A 180 0.62 -7.29 -17.60
CA GLY A 180 0.07 -8.46 -18.29
C GLY A 180 0.10 -9.72 -17.41
N ASP A 181 1.05 -10.63 -17.69
CA ASP A 181 1.33 -11.87 -16.96
C ASP A 181 2.42 -11.74 -15.89
N ARG A 182 2.90 -10.52 -15.61
CA ARG A 182 3.88 -10.20 -14.55
C ARG A 182 3.34 -9.20 -13.56
N PHE A 183 3.96 -9.14 -12.37
CA PHE A 183 3.70 -8.09 -11.39
C PHE A 183 4.95 -7.64 -10.64
N ASP A 184 4.87 -6.41 -10.14
CA ASP A 184 5.81 -5.81 -9.20
C ASP A 184 5.03 -5.20 -8.04
N ALA A 185 5.37 -5.59 -6.83
CA ALA A 185 4.77 -5.08 -5.61
C ALA A 185 5.84 -4.39 -4.76
N LEU A 186 5.46 -3.27 -4.15
CA LEU A 186 6.27 -2.50 -3.23
C LEU A 186 5.44 -2.22 -1.99
N ARG A 187 5.97 -2.59 -0.82
CA ARG A 187 5.47 -2.12 0.46
C ARG A 187 6.52 -1.22 1.08
N SER A 188 6.13 -0.05 1.55
CA SER A 188 7.08 0.94 2.07
C SER A 188 6.50 1.74 3.24
N CYS A 189 7.37 2.14 4.16
CA CYS A 189 7.10 3.20 5.13
C CYS A 189 8.11 4.33 4.89
N PRO A 190 7.71 5.45 4.26
CA PRO A 190 8.64 6.50 3.85
C PRO A 190 9.06 7.41 5.00
N LYS A 191 8.25 7.51 6.06
CA LYS A 191 8.54 8.40 7.19
C LYS A 191 9.35 7.67 8.26
N ILE A 192 10.32 8.38 8.84
CA ILE A 192 10.81 8.08 10.19
C ILE A 192 9.61 8.24 11.12
N CYS A 193 8.94 7.14 11.45
CA CYS A 193 7.98 7.13 12.54
C CYS A 193 8.73 6.83 13.84
N SER A 194 8.12 7.15 14.99
CA SER A 194 8.72 6.90 16.31
C SER A 194 9.10 5.43 16.53
N GLU A 195 8.58 4.52 15.70
CA GLU A 195 8.73 3.09 15.86
C GLU A 195 9.71 2.47 14.84
N HIS A 196 9.94 3.09 13.67
CA HIS A 196 10.73 2.45 12.59
C HIS A 196 11.47 3.47 11.70
N THR A 197 12.72 3.15 11.32
CA THR A 197 13.45 3.81 10.22
C THR A 197 12.76 3.55 8.88
N PRO A 198 12.89 4.42 7.85
CA PRO A 198 12.31 4.17 6.55
C PRO A 198 12.72 2.80 6.02
N TRP A 199 11.77 2.06 5.48
CA TRP A 199 12.01 0.73 4.95
C TRP A 199 11.10 0.47 3.76
N PHE A 200 11.51 -0.47 2.93
CA PHE A 200 10.65 -1.05 1.92
C PHE A 200 10.96 -2.53 1.73
N GLU A 201 9.99 -3.20 1.12
CA GLU A 201 10.08 -4.56 0.66
C GLU A 201 9.48 -4.64 -0.74
N THR A 202 10.19 -5.29 -1.67
CA THR A 202 9.65 -5.53 -3.01
C THR A 202 9.41 -7.02 -3.22
N LYS A 203 8.36 -7.34 -3.98
CA LYS A 203 8.07 -8.69 -4.48
C LYS A 203 7.77 -8.59 -5.96
N HIS A 204 8.28 -9.52 -6.75
CA HIS A 204 7.95 -9.59 -8.18
C HIS A 204 7.68 -11.04 -8.58
N GLY A 205 6.97 -11.22 -9.69
CA GLY A 205 6.68 -12.55 -10.18
C GLY A 205 5.70 -12.57 -11.35
N VAL A 206 4.92 -13.64 -11.43
CA VAL A 206 3.95 -13.87 -12.51
C VAL A 206 2.51 -13.83 -11.99
N VAL A 207 1.59 -13.48 -12.89
CA VAL A 207 0.16 -13.37 -12.66
C VAL A 207 -0.56 -14.39 -13.53
N ALA A 208 -1.29 -15.31 -12.91
CA ALA A 208 -2.26 -16.14 -13.60
C ALA A 208 -3.66 -15.52 -13.45
N ARG A 209 -4.45 -15.49 -14.53
CA ARG A 209 -5.77 -14.86 -14.56
C ARG A 209 -6.84 -15.91 -14.83
N SER A 210 -7.92 -15.90 -14.05
CA SER A 210 -9.05 -16.80 -14.26
C SER A 210 -10.33 -16.18 -13.71
N ARG A 211 -11.33 -15.95 -14.57
CA ARG A 211 -12.71 -15.56 -14.20
C ARG A 211 -12.78 -14.41 -13.17
N GLY A 212 -12.06 -13.32 -13.41
CA GLY A 212 -12.05 -12.15 -12.51
C GLY A 212 -11.16 -12.29 -11.27
N ALA A 213 -10.52 -13.45 -11.06
CA ALA A 213 -9.50 -13.65 -10.05
C ALA A 213 -8.09 -13.59 -10.65
N LEU A 214 -7.14 -13.14 -9.83
CA LEU A 214 -5.71 -13.15 -10.09
C LEU A 214 -5.01 -14.03 -9.07
N LYS A 215 -4.06 -14.82 -9.56
CA LYS A 215 -3.14 -15.58 -8.72
C LYS A 215 -1.71 -15.11 -8.96
N LEU A 216 -1.16 -14.43 -7.98
CA LEU A 216 0.22 -13.97 -7.95
C LEU A 216 1.12 -15.11 -7.47
N ARG A 217 2.15 -15.41 -8.27
CA ARG A 217 3.23 -16.31 -7.86
C ARG A 217 4.52 -15.51 -7.77
N VAL A 218 4.94 -15.22 -6.53
CA VAL A 218 6.19 -14.54 -6.23
C VAL A 218 7.36 -15.39 -6.73
N GLN A 219 8.27 -14.78 -7.49
CA GLN A 219 9.49 -15.41 -8.00
C GLN A 219 10.75 -14.81 -7.37
N GLY A 220 10.67 -13.56 -6.90
CA GLY A 220 11.75 -12.92 -6.17
C GLY A 220 11.22 -11.88 -5.18
N GLN A 221 12.04 -11.62 -4.17
CA GLN A 221 11.75 -10.72 -3.07
C GLN A 221 13.04 -9.99 -2.69
N GLU A 222 12.89 -8.71 -2.37
CA GLU A 222 13.98 -7.86 -1.91
C GLU A 222 13.57 -7.27 -0.56
N LEU A 223 14.39 -7.51 0.45
CA LEU A 223 14.19 -7.02 1.81
C LEU A 223 15.31 -6.05 2.16
N LEU A 224 14.96 -4.83 2.57
CA LEU A 224 15.89 -4.06 3.39
C LEU A 224 15.94 -4.69 4.80
N PRO A 225 17.12 -5.07 5.30
CA PRO A 225 17.28 -5.79 6.56
C PRO A 225 17.07 -4.85 7.74
N VAL A 226 15.82 -4.54 8.07
CA VAL A 226 15.46 -3.79 9.29
C VAL A 226 14.52 -4.61 10.18
N ARG A 227 13.85 -5.62 9.64
CA ARG A 227 12.96 -6.52 10.39
C ARG A 227 13.65 -7.82 10.76
N ASP A 228 13.23 -8.41 11.89
CA ASP A 228 13.79 -9.60 12.56
C ASP A 228 13.77 -10.92 11.73
N GLY A 229 13.98 -10.86 10.41
CA GLY A 229 14.00 -12.01 9.50
C GLY A 229 12.66 -12.72 9.34
N LYS A 230 11.58 -12.23 9.96
CA LYS A 230 10.25 -12.81 9.81
C LYS A 230 9.67 -12.38 8.47
N GLU A 231 9.46 -13.37 7.60
CA GLU A 231 8.71 -13.19 6.36
C GLU A 231 7.27 -12.79 6.71
N GLU A 232 6.84 -11.62 6.24
CA GLU A 232 5.45 -11.21 6.38
C GLU A 232 4.65 -11.49 5.11
N THR A 233 3.45 -12.03 5.32
CA THR A 233 2.42 -12.19 4.30
C THR A 233 1.65 -10.87 4.14
N TRP A 234 2.28 -9.85 3.56
CA TRP A 234 1.63 -8.55 3.32
C TRP A 234 1.03 -8.40 1.92
N LEU A 235 1.43 -9.26 0.97
CA LEU A 235 0.88 -9.27 -0.38
C LEU A 235 -0.07 -10.47 -0.51
N PRO A 236 -1.39 -10.26 -0.63
CA PRO A 236 -2.31 -11.34 -0.93
C PRO A 236 -1.96 -11.97 -2.28
N THR A 237 -1.81 -13.30 -2.31
CA THR A 237 -1.47 -14.02 -3.55
C THR A 237 -2.67 -14.35 -4.41
N ASP A 238 -3.85 -14.48 -3.81
CA ASP A 238 -5.10 -14.75 -4.51
C ASP A 238 -5.97 -13.50 -4.37
N LEU A 239 -6.06 -12.72 -5.46
CA LEU A 239 -6.78 -11.45 -5.54
C LEU A 239 -8.05 -11.63 -6.37
N VAL A 240 -9.10 -10.92 -5.98
CA VAL A 240 -10.37 -10.84 -6.69
C VAL A 240 -10.56 -9.42 -7.18
N SER A 241 -10.83 -9.26 -8.47
CA SER A 241 -11.19 -7.97 -9.04
C SER A 241 -12.63 -7.63 -8.65
N VAL A 242 -12.83 -6.49 -8.01
CA VAL A 242 -14.13 -5.98 -7.61
C VAL A 242 -14.36 -4.64 -8.30
N ARG A 243 -15.43 -4.54 -9.09
CA ARG A 243 -15.78 -3.32 -9.81
C ARG A 243 -16.83 -2.52 -9.06
N TRP A 244 -16.66 -1.20 -9.05
CA TRP A 244 -17.67 -0.29 -8.50
C TRP A 244 -17.74 0.97 -9.34
N GLY A 245 -18.73 1.03 -10.24
CA GLY A 245 -18.76 2.07 -11.27
C GLY A 245 -17.51 2.00 -12.15
N ARG A 246 -16.71 3.07 -12.16
CA ARG A 246 -15.43 3.14 -12.90
C ARG A 246 -14.21 2.70 -12.07
N ARG A 247 -14.41 2.37 -10.79
CA ARG A 247 -13.35 1.92 -9.90
C ARG A 247 -13.14 0.42 -10.05
N GLU A 248 -11.88 0.02 -10.01
CA GLU A 248 -11.43 -1.35 -10.01
C GLU A 248 -10.53 -1.58 -8.80
N TYR A 249 -11.02 -2.39 -7.87
CA TYR A 249 -10.28 -2.82 -6.69
C TYR A 249 -9.69 -4.22 -6.92
N LEU A 250 -8.56 -4.50 -6.28
CA LEU A 250 -7.99 -5.83 -6.14
C LEU A 250 -8.00 -6.23 -4.67
N ILE A 251 -8.89 -7.15 -4.31
CA ILE A 251 -9.12 -7.53 -2.91
C ILE A 251 -8.55 -8.93 -2.69
N GLY A 252 -7.77 -9.17 -1.64
CA GLY A 252 -7.41 -10.55 -1.27
C GLY A 252 -8.65 -11.39 -1.05
N GLU A 253 -8.67 -12.65 -1.50
CA GLU A 253 -9.86 -13.51 -1.38
C GLU A 253 -10.33 -13.63 0.09
N GLY A 254 -9.39 -13.73 1.03
CA GLY A 254 -9.67 -13.73 2.47
C GLY A 254 -10.11 -12.38 3.06
N GLU A 255 -10.05 -11.31 2.28
CA GLU A 255 -10.32 -9.93 2.70
C GLU A 255 -11.66 -9.40 2.15
N LEU A 256 -12.37 -10.17 1.31
CA LEU A 256 -13.64 -9.74 0.71
C LEU A 256 -14.71 -9.36 1.74
N LEU A 257 -14.75 -10.06 2.88
CA LEU A 257 -15.64 -9.68 3.98
C LEU A 257 -15.22 -8.36 4.64
N ALA A 258 -13.92 -8.15 4.84
CA ALA A 258 -13.41 -6.89 5.37
C ALA A 258 -13.73 -5.73 4.41
N PHE A 259 -13.62 -5.95 3.09
CA PHE A 259 -14.04 -4.97 2.08
C PHE A 259 -15.54 -4.64 2.17
N CYS A 260 -16.41 -5.65 2.32
CA CYS A 260 -17.84 -5.41 2.53
C CYS A 260 -18.11 -4.61 3.81
N ASN A 261 -17.37 -4.88 4.89
CA ASN A 261 -17.48 -4.12 6.13
C ASN A 261 -17.03 -2.67 5.95
N ALA A 262 -15.92 -2.40 5.25
CA ALA A 262 -15.46 -1.06 4.94
C ALA A 262 -16.50 -0.25 4.14
N VAL A 263 -17.16 -0.90 3.17
CA VAL A 263 -18.28 -0.31 2.41
C VAL A 263 -19.45 0.04 3.33
N ASN A 264 -19.89 -0.90 4.18
CA ASN A 264 -20.99 -0.67 5.12
C ASN A 264 -20.67 0.43 6.14
N GLN A 265 -19.40 0.51 6.55
CA GLN A 265 -18.88 1.52 7.47
C GLN A 265 -18.78 2.90 6.83
N GLY A 266 -18.84 3.00 5.50
CA GLY A 266 -18.67 4.24 4.76
C GLY A 266 -17.20 4.67 4.63
N GLU A 267 -16.27 3.74 4.83
CA GLU A 267 -14.83 3.94 4.55
C GLU A 267 -14.53 3.79 3.05
N GLU A 268 -15.34 2.99 2.34
CA GLU A 268 -15.35 2.90 0.89
C GLU A 268 -16.74 3.31 0.36
N PRO A 269 -16.84 4.07 -0.75
CA PRO A 269 -15.75 4.50 -1.62
C PRO A 269 -14.91 5.61 -0.95
N ARG A 270 -13.58 5.46 -0.95
CA ARG A 270 -12.66 6.52 -0.51
C ARG A 270 -12.49 7.62 -1.54
N ASP A 271 -11.99 8.78 -1.15
CA ASP A 271 -11.72 9.95 -1.99
C ASP A 271 -10.22 10.29 -2.09
N SER A 272 -9.36 9.37 -1.63
CA SER A 272 -7.91 9.51 -1.70
C SER A 272 -7.24 8.14 -1.82
N GLU A 273 -5.92 8.13 -1.94
CA GLU A 273 -5.11 6.90 -1.95
C GLU A 273 -5.10 6.17 -0.60
N TYR A 274 -5.60 6.81 0.48
CA TYR A 274 -5.65 6.24 1.83
C TYR A 274 -6.80 5.24 2.00
N GLY A 275 -6.44 3.98 2.18
CA GLY A 275 -7.37 2.87 2.41
C GLY A 275 -6.64 1.54 2.43
N PHE A 276 -7.30 0.53 2.98
CA PHE A 276 -6.71 -0.81 3.19
C PHE A 276 -6.64 -1.67 1.93
N PHE A 277 -7.41 -1.32 0.90
CA PHE A 277 -7.58 -2.16 -0.29
C PHE A 277 -6.89 -1.55 -1.51
N LEU A 278 -6.30 -2.39 -2.36
CA LEU A 278 -5.67 -1.96 -3.61
C LEU A 278 -6.74 -1.39 -4.56
N LEU A 279 -6.61 -0.11 -4.92
CA LEU A 279 -7.46 0.61 -5.88
C LEU A 279 -6.60 1.08 -7.06
N GLY A 280 -7.13 1.01 -8.27
CA GLY A 280 -6.44 1.54 -9.45
C GLY A 280 -6.12 3.04 -9.29
N VAL A 281 -4.87 3.41 -9.51
CA VAL A 281 -4.40 4.80 -9.39
C VAL A 281 -5.20 5.73 -10.32
N GLY A 282 -5.64 6.87 -9.79
CA GLY A 282 -6.44 7.87 -10.49
C GLY A 282 -7.93 7.56 -10.52
N GLN A 283 -8.39 6.54 -9.79
CA GLN A 283 -9.80 6.15 -9.68
C GLN A 283 -10.42 6.56 -8.34
N GLU A 284 -9.65 7.17 -7.44
CA GLU A 284 -10.07 7.64 -6.12
C GLU A 284 -11.21 8.66 -6.21
N ASP A 285 -11.16 9.56 -7.20
CA ASP A 285 -12.19 10.59 -7.41
C ASP A 285 -13.34 10.13 -8.30
N ALA A 286 -13.29 8.90 -8.82
CA ALA A 286 -14.31 8.42 -9.72
C ALA A 286 -15.63 8.23 -8.95
N ALA A 287 -16.69 8.91 -9.39
CA ALA A 287 -18.01 8.75 -8.81
C ALA A 287 -18.49 7.30 -8.94
N VAL A 288 -19.12 6.80 -7.88
CA VAL A 288 -19.75 5.48 -7.86
C VAL A 288 -21.24 5.60 -7.54
N SER A 289 -22.01 4.62 -8.00
CA SER A 289 -23.44 4.50 -7.71
C SER A 289 -23.75 3.05 -7.35
N GLY A 290 -24.67 2.84 -6.42
CA GLY A 290 -25.04 1.49 -5.98
C GLY A 290 -23.96 0.82 -5.13
N LEU A 291 -24.00 -0.52 -5.08
CA LEU A 291 -23.07 -1.36 -4.33
C LEU A 291 -21.97 -1.91 -5.26
N PRO A 292 -20.79 -2.29 -4.71
CA PRO A 292 -19.74 -2.92 -5.49
C PRO A 292 -20.16 -4.31 -6.01
N ASP A 293 -19.63 -4.69 -7.17
CA ASP A 293 -19.83 -6.00 -7.79
C ASP A 293 -18.87 -7.03 -7.18
N VAL A 294 -19.26 -7.53 -6.00
CA VAL A 294 -18.54 -8.58 -5.27
C VAL A 294 -19.06 -9.98 -5.67
N PRO A 295 -18.27 -11.05 -5.49
CA PRO A 295 -18.76 -12.41 -5.73
C PRO A 295 -20.06 -12.69 -4.96
N ALA A 296 -20.97 -13.44 -5.57
CA ALA A 296 -22.33 -13.64 -5.05
C ALA A 296 -22.39 -14.15 -3.60
N THR A 297 -21.41 -14.94 -3.17
CA THR A 297 -21.27 -15.42 -1.78
C THR A 297 -21.08 -14.30 -0.77
N PHE A 298 -20.47 -13.18 -1.19
CA PHE A 298 -20.21 -12.00 -0.38
C PHE A 298 -21.28 -10.91 -0.50
N GLY A 299 -22.11 -10.94 -1.57
CA GLY A 299 -23.17 -9.94 -1.78
C GLY A 299 -24.17 -9.84 -0.61
N GLN A 300 -24.37 -10.91 0.15
CA GLN A 300 -25.22 -10.92 1.35
C GLN A 300 -24.68 -10.09 2.53
N TYR A 301 -23.41 -9.67 2.48
CA TYR A 301 -22.77 -8.86 3.51
C TYR A 301 -22.83 -7.36 3.19
N LEU A 302 -23.27 -6.97 1.99
CA LEU A 302 -23.44 -5.57 1.61
C LEU A 302 -24.83 -5.08 2.00
N LEU A 303 -24.89 -4.00 2.76
CA LEU A 303 -26.14 -3.41 3.24
C LEU A 303 -26.56 -2.26 2.34
N LYS A 304 -27.85 -2.19 2.04
CA LYS A 304 -28.44 -1.05 1.33
C LYS A 304 -28.54 0.19 2.21
N GLU A 305 -28.76 -0.03 3.50
CA GLU A 305 -28.92 1.02 4.52
C GLU A 305 -28.18 0.59 5.80
N PRO A 306 -27.63 1.54 6.57
CA PRO A 306 -27.00 1.23 7.85
C PRO A 306 -27.97 0.59 8.84
N ILE A 307 -27.50 -0.41 9.58
CA ILE A 307 -28.26 -1.03 10.68
C ILE A 307 -27.80 -0.40 11.98
N ASN A 308 -28.74 0.14 12.74
CA ASN A 308 -28.50 0.76 14.04
C ASN A 308 -29.07 -0.11 15.15
N GLY A 309 -28.29 -0.30 16.22
CA GLY A 309 -28.66 -1.09 17.38
C GLY A 309 -28.21 -0.46 18.69
N VAL A 310 -28.52 -1.15 19.78
CA VAL A 310 -28.19 -0.77 21.15
C VAL A 310 -27.62 -1.98 21.87
N VAL A 311 -26.53 -1.77 22.60
CA VAL A 311 -25.96 -2.80 23.49
C VAL A 311 -26.93 -3.03 24.65
N THR A 312 -27.44 -4.25 24.79
CA THR A 312 -28.44 -4.61 25.82
C THR A 312 -27.83 -5.34 27.01
N GLU A 313 -26.74 -6.06 26.80
CA GLU A 313 -26.09 -6.88 27.84
C GLU A 313 -24.59 -6.94 27.59
N LEU A 314 -23.79 -6.85 28.66
CA LEU A 314 -22.35 -7.13 28.60
C LEU A 314 -22.12 -8.60 28.95
N LEU A 315 -21.30 -9.27 28.14
CA LEU A 315 -20.95 -10.67 28.30
C LEU A 315 -19.45 -10.81 28.61
N PRO A 316 -19.01 -11.96 29.17
CA PRO A 316 -17.58 -12.21 29.38
C PRO A 316 -16.75 -12.16 28.09
N ASP A 317 -15.44 -11.95 28.24
CA ASP A 317 -14.45 -11.96 27.14
C ASP A 317 -14.66 -10.84 26.09
N LEU A 318 -15.02 -9.64 26.57
CA LEU A 318 -15.21 -8.44 25.74
C LEU A 318 -16.34 -8.62 24.71
N ARG A 319 -17.36 -9.39 25.09
CA ARG A 319 -18.55 -9.61 24.28
C ARG A 319 -19.72 -8.78 24.77
N ALA A 320 -20.67 -8.53 23.89
CA ALA A 320 -21.92 -7.85 24.24
C ALA A 320 -23.07 -8.35 23.37
N ARG A 321 -24.30 -8.32 23.89
CA ARG A 321 -25.52 -8.49 23.09
C ARG A 321 -25.99 -7.16 22.54
N VAL A 322 -26.51 -7.19 21.33
CA VAL A 322 -27.09 -6.04 20.63
C VAL A 322 -28.48 -6.42 20.12
N ASN A 323 -29.45 -5.52 20.26
CA ASN A 323 -30.85 -5.73 19.87
C ASN A 323 -31.15 -5.66 18.36
N VAL A 324 -30.20 -6.08 17.54
CA VAL A 324 -30.36 -6.25 16.09
C VAL A 324 -29.72 -7.57 15.65
N GLY A 325 -30.31 -8.24 14.68
CA GLY A 325 -29.90 -9.56 14.23
C GLY A 325 -30.19 -9.83 12.75
N ARG A 326 -30.48 -11.08 12.43
CA ARG A 326 -30.65 -11.60 11.07
C ARG A 326 -31.80 -10.93 10.32
N LYS A 327 -32.88 -10.59 11.02
CA LYS A 327 -34.05 -9.91 10.46
C LYS A 327 -33.69 -8.57 9.84
N GLN A 328 -32.72 -7.87 10.41
CA GLN A 328 -32.21 -6.60 9.90
C GLN A 328 -31.16 -6.78 8.79
N GLY A 329 -30.68 -8.00 8.55
CA GLY A 329 -29.67 -8.30 7.55
C GLY A 329 -28.29 -8.64 8.11
N LEU A 330 -28.09 -8.63 9.44
CA LEU A 330 -26.78 -8.93 10.02
C LEU A 330 -26.37 -10.40 9.82
N ARG A 331 -25.06 -10.62 9.73
CA ARG A 331 -24.41 -11.93 9.53
C ARG A 331 -23.16 -12.01 10.40
N ALA A 332 -22.75 -13.24 10.75
CA ALA A 332 -21.49 -13.45 11.46
C ALA A 332 -20.31 -12.94 10.62
N GLY A 333 -19.37 -12.26 11.29
CA GLY A 333 -18.21 -11.60 10.69
C GLY A 333 -18.46 -10.16 10.21
N MET A 334 -19.71 -9.69 10.16
CA MET A 334 -19.99 -8.26 9.97
C MET A 334 -19.52 -7.45 11.17
N GLU A 335 -19.42 -6.13 10.99
CA GLU A 335 -18.88 -5.25 12.02
C GLU A 335 -19.86 -4.13 12.39
N LEU A 336 -19.89 -3.81 13.68
CA LEU A 336 -20.56 -2.65 14.25
C LEU A 336 -19.52 -1.72 14.87
N VAL A 337 -19.81 -0.43 14.88
CA VAL A 337 -19.03 0.59 15.55
C VAL A 337 -19.90 1.41 16.52
N PRO A 338 -19.38 1.86 17.67
CA PRO A 338 -20.09 2.79 18.55
C PRO A 338 -20.34 4.13 17.85
N THR A 339 -21.54 4.71 17.97
CA THR A 339 -21.89 5.95 17.24
C THR A 339 -21.47 7.23 17.96
N GLU A 340 -21.31 7.22 19.28
CA GLU A 340 -20.96 8.44 20.04
C GLU A 340 -19.46 8.73 20.07
N LYS A 341 -18.65 7.67 20.07
CA LYS A 341 -17.19 7.71 20.13
C LYS A 341 -16.67 6.57 19.25
N PRO A 342 -16.66 6.76 17.92
CA PRO A 342 -16.34 5.71 16.96
C PRO A 342 -14.85 5.32 16.99
N ASP A 343 -14.04 6.08 17.73
CA ASP A 343 -12.59 5.97 17.73
C ASP A 343 -12.18 4.56 18.21
N PHE A 344 -11.79 3.74 17.22
CA PHE A 344 -11.01 2.50 17.33
C PHE A 344 -11.66 1.28 17.99
N SER A 345 -12.98 1.27 18.19
CA SER A 345 -13.67 0.13 18.81
C SER A 345 -14.57 -0.59 17.83
N ASP A 346 -13.95 -1.37 16.93
CA ASP A 346 -14.71 -2.22 16.02
C ASP A 346 -15.18 -3.49 16.74
N MET A 347 -16.46 -3.81 16.54
CA MET A 347 -17.12 -4.95 17.16
C MET A 347 -17.52 -5.96 16.08
N ALA A 348 -16.84 -7.09 16.04
CA ALA A 348 -17.16 -8.17 15.11
C ALA A 348 -18.36 -8.97 15.63
N ILE A 349 -19.34 -9.21 14.77
CA ILE A 349 -20.49 -10.07 15.05
C ILE A 349 -20.01 -11.52 15.08
N VAL A 350 -20.09 -12.18 16.23
CA VAL A 350 -19.67 -13.58 16.42
C VAL A 350 -20.84 -14.56 16.44
N HIS A 351 -22.05 -14.08 16.73
CA HIS A 351 -23.28 -14.88 16.70
C HIS A 351 -24.48 -14.00 16.28
N VAL A 352 -25.44 -14.58 15.55
CA VAL A 352 -26.62 -13.87 15.05
C VAL A 352 -27.87 -14.71 15.19
N GLU A 353 -28.84 -14.18 15.94
CA GLU A 353 -30.22 -14.67 16.05
C GLU A 353 -31.16 -13.77 15.23
N GLU A 354 -32.47 -14.01 15.28
CA GLU A 354 -33.43 -13.29 14.43
C GLU A 354 -33.49 -11.80 14.77
N GLY A 355 -33.62 -11.45 16.05
CA GLY A 355 -33.75 -10.07 16.52
C GLY A 355 -32.55 -9.53 17.31
N GLU A 356 -31.54 -10.35 17.54
CA GLU A 356 -30.36 -9.98 18.32
C GLU A 356 -29.08 -10.59 17.76
N SER A 357 -27.95 -10.06 18.21
CA SER A 357 -26.62 -10.56 17.87
C SER A 357 -25.67 -10.44 19.06
N VAL A 358 -24.63 -11.26 19.04
CA VAL A 358 -23.50 -11.16 19.96
C VAL A 358 -22.31 -10.61 19.20
N VAL A 359 -21.71 -9.56 19.73
CA VAL A 359 -20.51 -8.94 19.18
C VAL A 359 -19.30 -9.17 20.09
N LYS A 360 -18.10 -9.08 19.53
CA LYS A 360 -16.82 -9.13 20.24
C LYS A 360 -15.93 -7.97 19.80
N THR A 361 -15.32 -7.28 20.76
CA THR A 361 -14.40 -6.16 20.49
C THR A 361 -13.08 -6.67 19.90
N LYS A 362 -12.59 -6.06 18.81
CA LYS A 362 -11.35 -6.50 18.12
C LYS A 362 -10.04 -6.04 18.79
N TYR A 363 -9.98 -4.81 19.32
CA TYR A 363 -8.73 -4.22 19.82
C TYR A 363 -8.88 -3.64 21.24
N PRO A 364 -8.68 -4.43 22.31
CA PRO A 364 -8.85 -3.93 23.68
C PRO A 364 -7.67 -3.11 24.25
N ASN A 365 -6.63 -2.85 23.47
CA ASN A 365 -5.34 -2.39 24.01
C ASN A 365 -5.33 -0.89 24.39
N GLY A 366 -5.77 -0.59 25.62
CA GLY A 366 -5.09 0.35 26.52
C GLY A 366 -5.58 1.80 26.58
N THR A 367 -6.31 2.29 25.57
CA THR A 367 -6.83 3.69 25.59
C THR A 367 -8.32 3.80 25.28
N TYR A 368 -9.02 2.66 25.17
CA TYR A 368 -10.38 2.61 24.65
C TYR A 368 -11.45 2.81 25.72
N ARG A 369 -12.56 3.45 25.32
CA ARG A 369 -13.79 3.47 26.12
C ARG A 369 -14.33 2.04 26.19
N GLU A 370 -14.52 1.53 27.40
CA GLU A 370 -15.26 0.29 27.61
C GLU A 370 -16.69 0.40 27.07
N ILE A 371 -17.14 -0.62 26.34
CA ILE A 371 -18.53 -0.76 25.88
C ILE A 371 -19.45 -0.86 27.10
N ARG A 372 -20.60 -0.17 27.05
CA ARG A 372 -21.60 -0.16 28.12
C ARG A 372 -22.97 -0.57 27.60
N VAL A 373 -23.80 -1.10 28.49
CA VAL A 373 -25.24 -1.23 28.22
C VAL A 373 -25.82 0.14 27.91
N GLY A 374 -26.62 0.23 26.85
CA GLY A 374 -27.18 1.47 26.33
C GLY A 374 -26.33 2.14 25.25
N ASP A 375 -25.10 1.70 25.00
CA ASP A 375 -24.29 2.24 23.90
C ASP A 375 -25.00 2.01 22.56
N LEU A 376 -25.09 3.07 21.78
CA LEU A 376 -25.60 3.03 20.42
C LEU A 376 -24.49 2.53 19.48
N VAL A 377 -24.85 1.59 18.60
CA VAL A 377 -23.93 0.97 17.65
C VAL A 377 -24.53 0.98 16.25
N SER A 378 -23.69 1.03 15.22
CA SER A 378 -24.12 1.05 13.83
C SER A 378 -23.16 0.30 12.93
N THR A 379 -23.64 -0.24 11.81
CA THR A 379 -22.78 -0.74 10.74
C THR A 379 -22.07 0.39 9.99
N ARG A 380 -22.53 1.64 10.13
CA ARG A 380 -21.93 2.83 9.50
C ARG A 380 -21.17 3.65 10.53
N ARG A 381 -19.94 4.05 10.22
CA ARG A 381 -19.24 5.02 11.06
C ARG A 381 -19.99 6.36 11.01
N PRO A 382 -20.23 7.00 12.16
CA PRO A 382 -20.65 8.39 12.14
C PRO A 382 -19.57 9.18 11.38
N PRO A 383 -19.94 10.23 10.63
CA PRO A 383 -18.95 11.07 9.99
C PRO A 383 -17.92 11.48 11.05
N SER A 384 -16.63 11.35 10.72
CA SER A 384 -15.60 11.87 11.60
C SER A 384 -15.99 13.30 11.93
N ARG A 385 -15.88 13.71 13.20
CA ARG A 385 -16.03 15.11 13.53
C ARG A 385 -14.90 15.80 12.80
N THR A 386 -15.14 16.20 11.55
CA THR A 386 -14.28 17.10 10.81
C THR A 386 -14.03 18.22 11.80
N THR A 387 -12.77 18.36 12.23
CA THR A 387 -12.35 19.53 12.99
C THR A 387 -12.94 20.69 12.23
N THR A 388 -13.97 21.33 12.81
CA THR A 388 -14.63 22.47 12.18
C THR A 388 -13.48 23.36 11.73
N PRO A 389 -13.34 23.62 10.41
CA PRO A 389 -12.24 24.44 9.95
C PRO A 389 -12.22 25.69 10.82
N PRO A 390 -11.05 26.12 11.33
CA PRO A 390 -10.99 27.26 12.23
C PRO A 390 -11.80 28.40 11.61
N ALA A 391 -12.66 29.02 12.42
CA ALA A 391 -13.47 30.14 11.94
C ALA A 391 -12.55 31.17 11.26
N PRO A 392 -12.98 31.73 10.11
CA PRO A 392 -12.13 32.57 9.26
C PRO A 392 -11.52 33.77 9.97
#